data_AF-A0A8R2FEB4-F1
#
_entry.id   AF-A0A8R2FEB4-F1
#
_cell.length_a   1.000
_cell.length_b   1.000
_cell.length_c   1.000
_cell.angle_alpha   90.00
_cell.angle_beta   90.00
_cell.angle_gamma   90.00
#
_symmetry.space_group_name_H-M   'P 1'
#
loop_
_entity.id
_entity.type
_entity.pdbx_description
1 polymer ?
#
loop_
_entity_poly.entity_id
_entity_poly.type
_entity_poly.pdbx_seq_one_letter_code
_entity_poly.pdbx_strand_id
1 'polypeptide(L)'
;MKPLTKDFRHLSRPEKIKQLKDHGWIKEESEQILLNNSEIDKELLENLIENVIGQGTLPVGVLPEIIVEDKAYAVPMMVEEPSVVAAASFGSKLFNKSGGLKVVQSDNIKLGQIVFDNVTDTAQLSKDILNLESDIRQVADQVYPSILKRGGGYRKIETDEFPEEGMLSLKVHIDTRDAMGANIINTILEGIAHYLETQLSDTNILMSILSNYSTTSVIRIEGKIAVSDLDKGDVSGAEVAHRMERASALKQTQELAHIVAAVGLAQNFSACRALVSEGIQQGHMNLHYKSLAIKIGAKGNEIQLITEALKNMDKPNLEAAQGLL
;
A
#
# COMPACT_ATOMS: atom_id res chain seq x y z
N MET A 1 -15.02 21.89 10.34
CA MET A 1 -16.14 20.94 10.11
C MET A 1 -17.09 20.99 11.30
N LYS A 2 -18.39 21.05 11.08
CA LYS A 2 -19.40 20.92 12.15
C LYS A 2 -19.70 19.44 12.40
N PRO A 3 -19.95 18.98 13.64
CA PRO A 3 -20.30 17.59 13.92
C PRO A 3 -21.57 17.15 13.17
N LEU A 4 -21.63 15.89 12.72
CA LEU A 4 -22.86 15.32 12.13
C LEU A 4 -23.93 15.15 13.21
N THR A 5 -25.20 15.24 12.80
CA THR A 5 -26.31 15.14 13.75
C THR A 5 -26.52 13.69 14.22
N LYS A 6 -27.13 13.51 15.40
CA LYS A 6 -27.35 12.17 15.99
C LYS A 6 -28.22 11.26 15.11
N ASP A 7 -29.08 11.86 14.30
CA ASP A 7 -29.98 11.22 13.34
C ASP A 7 -29.36 11.02 11.95
N PHE A 8 -28.09 11.38 11.72
CA PHE A 8 -27.42 11.22 10.41
C PHE A 8 -27.62 9.82 9.80
N ARG A 9 -27.61 8.76 10.62
CA ARG A 9 -27.84 7.38 10.14
C ARG A 9 -29.21 7.17 9.49
N HIS A 10 -30.22 7.91 9.93
CA HIS A 10 -31.62 7.80 9.52
C HIS A 10 -31.97 8.71 8.35
N LEU A 11 -31.11 9.67 8.02
CA LEU A 11 -31.27 10.53 6.85
C LEU A 11 -31.22 9.72 5.55
N SER A 12 -31.96 10.17 4.54
CA SER A 12 -31.82 9.67 3.17
C SER A 12 -30.43 9.99 2.61
N ARG A 13 -30.01 9.31 1.54
CA ARG A 13 -28.70 9.55 0.91
C ARG A 13 -28.51 11.02 0.48
N PRO A 14 -29.45 11.68 -0.21
CA PRO A 14 -29.30 13.10 -0.56
C PRO A 14 -29.18 14.02 0.66
N GLU A 15 -29.95 13.74 1.72
CA GLU A 15 -29.88 14.52 2.97
C GLU A 15 -28.55 14.32 3.70
N LYS A 16 -28.00 13.10 3.68
CA LYS A 16 -26.64 12.81 4.21
C LYS A 16 -25.59 13.62 3.46
N ILE A 17 -25.62 13.61 2.13
CA ILE A 17 -24.65 14.33 1.28
C ILE A 17 -24.78 15.85 1.50
N LYS A 18 -26.01 16.36 1.54
CA LYS A 18 -26.26 17.77 1.83
C LYS A 18 -25.73 18.17 3.20
N GLN A 19 -25.98 17.37 4.24
CA GLN A 19 -25.46 17.65 5.58
C GLN A 19 -23.92 17.64 5.60
N LEU A 20 -23.27 16.70 4.90
CA LEU A 20 -21.82 16.68 4.76
C LEU A 20 -21.29 17.98 4.14
N LYS A 21 -21.94 18.50 3.09
CA LYS A 21 -21.59 19.79 2.47
C LYS A 21 -21.82 20.96 3.42
N ASP A 22 -23.02 21.07 3.99
CA ASP A 22 -23.41 22.19 4.88
C ASP A 22 -22.54 22.25 6.14
N HIS A 23 -22.01 21.11 6.59
CA HIS A 23 -21.11 21.00 7.73
C HIS A 23 -19.63 21.15 7.36
N GLY A 24 -19.33 21.34 6.06
CA GLY A 24 -17.99 21.58 5.54
C GLY A 24 -17.09 20.35 5.47
N TRP A 25 -17.66 19.15 5.39
CA TRP A 25 -16.92 17.88 5.25
C TRP A 25 -16.51 17.62 3.82
N ILE A 26 -17.33 18.07 2.86
CA ILE A 26 -17.11 17.88 1.43
C ILE A 26 -17.27 19.22 0.70
N LYS A 27 -16.63 19.32 -0.46
CA LYS A 27 -16.79 20.46 -1.37
C LYS A 27 -18.02 20.25 -2.26
N GLU A 28 -18.47 21.31 -2.92
CA GLU A 28 -19.59 21.26 -3.88
C GLU A 28 -19.34 20.29 -5.05
N GLU A 29 -18.11 20.22 -5.53
CA GLU A 29 -17.69 19.24 -6.55
C GLU A 29 -17.91 17.79 -6.06
N SER A 30 -17.53 17.50 -4.81
CA SER A 30 -17.69 16.17 -4.21
C SER A 30 -19.16 15.82 -3.97
N GLU A 31 -20.02 16.80 -3.67
CA GLU A 31 -21.47 16.58 -3.57
C GLU A 31 -22.03 16.06 -4.89
N GLN A 32 -21.66 16.69 -6.02
CA GLN A 32 -22.14 16.27 -7.34
C GLN A 32 -21.67 14.86 -7.69
N ILE A 33 -20.40 14.55 -7.45
CA ILE A 33 -19.84 13.19 -7.67
C ILE A 33 -20.62 12.16 -6.83
N LEU A 34 -20.83 12.45 -5.55
CA LEU A 34 -21.52 11.53 -4.64
C LEU A 34 -23.00 11.36 -4.96
N LEU A 35 -23.68 12.37 -5.52
CA LEU A 35 -25.09 12.28 -5.95
C LEU A 35 -25.23 11.50 -7.25
N ASN A 36 -24.35 11.76 -8.21
CA ASN A 36 -24.41 11.22 -9.56
C ASN A 36 -23.85 9.79 -9.69
N ASN A 37 -23.19 9.26 -8.65
CA ASN A 37 -22.46 7.99 -8.71
C ASN A 37 -21.52 7.94 -9.92
N SER A 38 -20.74 9.00 -10.10
CA SER A 38 -19.85 9.11 -11.26
C SER A 38 -18.92 7.91 -11.32
N GLU A 39 -19.09 7.13 -12.38
CA GLU A 39 -18.19 6.05 -12.75
C GLU A 39 -16.82 6.61 -13.14
N ILE A 40 -15.78 5.79 -13.03
CA ILE A 40 -14.50 6.17 -13.62
C ILE A 40 -14.66 6.25 -15.14
N ASP A 41 -14.03 7.27 -15.72
CA ASP A 41 -14.06 7.50 -17.15
C ASP A 41 -13.59 6.25 -17.90
N LYS A 42 -14.24 5.96 -19.03
CA LYS A 42 -13.98 4.75 -19.83
C LYS A 42 -12.50 4.62 -20.20
N GLU A 43 -11.88 5.72 -20.59
CA GLU A 43 -10.49 5.77 -21.01
C GLU A 43 -9.57 5.47 -19.83
N LEU A 44 -9.87 6.00 -18.64
CA LEU A 44 -9.14 5.63 -17.43
C LEU A 44 -9.35 4.15 -17.07
N LEU A 45 -10.58 3.67 -17.10
CA LEU A 45 -10.93 2.28 -16.76
C LEU A 45 -10.15 1.28 -17.62
N GLU A 46 -10.18 1.43 -18.95
CA GLU A 46 -9.49 0.55 -19.91
C GLU A 46 -7.96 0.56 -19.78
N ASN A 47 -7.40 1.54 -19.07
CA ASN A 47 -5.95 1.68 -18.88
C ASN A 47 -5.48 1.40 -17.43
N LEU A 48 -6.39 1.12 -16.49
CA LEU A 48 -6.04 0.76 -15.13
C LEU A 48 -5.61 -0.71 -15.00
N ILE A 49 -6.29 -1.61 -15.72
CA ILE A 49 -6.02 -3.05 -15.72
C ILE A 49 -6.17 -3.63 -17.12
N GLU A 50 -5.68 -4.84 -17.32
CA GLU A 50 -5.87 -5.60 -18.56
C GLU A 50 -7.25 -6.30 -18.57
N ASN A 51 -7.78 -6.58 -19.76
CA ASN A 51 -9.02 -7.34 -19.98
C ASN A 51 -10.27 -6.77 -19.26
N VAL A 52 -10.40 -5.44 -19.26
CA VAL A 52 -11.59 -4.76 -18.71
C VAL A 52 -12.85 -5.18 -19.48
N ILE A 53 -13.81 -5.75 -18.76
CA ILE A 53 -15.14 -6.10 -19.28
C ILE A 53 -16.28 -5.30 -18.62
N GLY A 54 -15.97 -4.46 -17.62
CA GLY A 54 -16.92 -3.63 -16.91
C GLY A 54 -16.33 -3.00 -15.64
N GLN A 55 -17.17 -2.25 -14.92
CA GLN A 55 -16.87 -1.70 -13.60
C GLN A 55 -18.02 -1.97 -12.63
N GLY A 56 -17.69 -2.14 -11.35
CA GLY A 56 -18.65 -2.39 -10.28
C GLY A 56 -18.73 -1.21 -9.30
N THR A 57 -19.81 -1.16 -8.53
CA THR A 57 -19.96 -0.20 -7.42
C THR A 57 -20.14 -0.94 -6.10
N LEU A 58 -19.63 -0.36 -5.01
CA LEU A 58 -19.88 -0.83 -3.65
C LEU A 58 -20.50 0.29 -2.83
N PRO A 59 -21.32 -0.03 -1.81
CA PRO A 59 -21.85 0.98 -0.90
C PRO A 59 -20.74 1.78 -0.23
N VAL A 60 -20.91 3.10 -0.18
CA VAL A 60 -20.00 4.01 0.54
C VAL A 60 -20.71 4.57 1.76
N GLY A 61 -20.16 4.25 2.93
CA GLY A 61 -20.51 4.84 4.21
C GLY A 61 -19.42 5.77 4.74
N VAL A 62 -19.69 6.38 5.88
CA VAL A 62 -18.71 7.19 6.61
C VAL A 62 -18.75 6.83 8.09
N LEU A 63 -17.57 6.60 8.66
CA LEU A 63 -17.37 6.63 10.10
C LEU A 63 -17.15 8.10 10.49
N PRO A 64 -18.07 8.70 11.27
CA PRO A 64 -18.05 10.15 11.51
C PRO A 64 -16.82 10.61 12.28
N GLU A 65 -16.44 9.86 13.30
CA GLU A 65 -15.42 10.31 14.23
C GLU A 65 -14.67 9.13 14.80
N ILE A 66 -13.35 9.14 14.63
CA ILE A 66 -12.37 8.32 15.34
C ILE A 66 -11.23 9.22 15.80
N ILE A 67 -10.89 9.16 17.08
CA ILE A 67 -9.77 9.91 17.64
C ILE A 67 -8.53 9.03 17.57
N VAL A 68 -7.51 9.49 16.86
CA VAL A 68 -6.19 8.83 16.76
C VAL A 68 -5.13 9.90 17.03
N GLU A 69 -4.23 9.68 17.98
CA GLU A 69 -3.19 10.66 18.37
C GLU A 69 -3.80 12.04 18.68
N ASP A 70 -4.83 12.07 19.54
CA ASP A 70 -5.55 13.28 19.96
C ASP A 70 -6.23 14.07 18.82
N LYS A 71 -6.27 13.52 17.60
CA LYS A 71 -6.89 14.15 16.44
C LYS A 71 -8.10 13.35 15.97
N ALA A 72 -9.20 14.06 15.74
CA ALA A 72 -10.43 13.48 15.22
C ALA A 72 -10.38 13.34 13.69
N TYR A 73 -10.76 12.17 13.19
CA TYR A 73 -10.83 11.84 11.77
C TYR A 73 -12.23 11.32 11.40
N ALA A 74 -12.64 11.65 10.18
CA ALA A 74 -13.73 10.99 9.49
C ALA A 74 -13.15 9.97 8.51
N VAL A 75 -13.69 8.75 8.47
CA VAL A 75 -13.16 7.67 7.63
C VAL A 75 -14.23 7.24 6.61
N PRO A 76 -14.00 7.42 5.30
CA PRO A 76 -14.85 6.82 4.28
C PRO A 76 -14.69 5.30 4.29
N MET A 77 -15.79 4.57 4.19
CA MET A 77 -15.81 3.10 4.22
C MET A 77 -16.59 2.58 3.02
N MET A 78 -15.92 1.87 2.12
CA MET A 78 -16.55 1.23 0.96
C MET A 78 -16.66 -0.27 1.23
N VAL A 79 -17.88 -0.75 1.51
CA VAL A 79 -18.12 -2.12 2.00
C VAL A 79 -19.55 -2.57 1.69
N GLU A 80 -19.73 -3.82 1.29
CA GLU A 80 -21.02 -4.45 0.99
C GLU A 80 -21.71 -5.05 2.23
N GLU A 81 -20.93 -5.38 3.25
CA GLU A 81 -21.41 -6.10 4.42
C GLU A 81 -22.27 -5.21 5.35
N PRO A 82 -23.51 -5.63 5.67
CA PRO A 82 -24.34 -4.93 6.64
C PRO A 82 -23.65 -4.79 8.00
N SER A 83 -23.99 -3.72 8.72
CA SER A 83 -23.50 -3.45 10.09
C SER A 83 -22.02 -3.10 10.26
N VAL A 84 -21.12 -3.33 9.28
CA VAL A 84 -19.68 -3.03 9.44
C VAL A 84 -19.43 -1.55 9.82
N VAL A 85 -20.01 -0.61 9.06
CA VAL A 85 -19.88 0.84 9.34
C VAL A 85 -20.52 1.21 10.69
N ALA A 86 -21.63 0.56 11.05
CA ALA A 86 -22.33 0.82 12.31
C ALA A 86 -21.53 0.30 13.52
N ALA A 87 -20.92 -0.88 13.40
CA ALA A 87 -20.06 -1.48 14.41
C ALA A 87 -18.78 -0.66 14.61
N ALA A 88 -18.13 -0.25 13.52
CA ALA A 88 -16.96 0.62 13.58
C ALA A 88 -17.29 1.98 14.25
N SER A 89 -18.44 2.57 13.89
CA SER A 89 -18.91 3.82 14.52
C SER A 89 -19.20 3.66 16.03
N PHE A 90 -19.75 2.52 16.45
CA PHE A 90 -20.01 2.23 17.86
C PHE A 90 -18.70 1.99 18.63
N GLY A 91 -17.80 1.16 18.10
CA GLY A 91 -16.49 0.90 18.70
C GLY A 91 -15.67 2.18 18.85
N SER A 92 -15.65 3.03 17.82
CA SER A 92 -14.98 4.32 17.86
C SER A 92 -15.50 5.21 19.00
N LYS A 93 -16.82 5.28 19.22
CA LYS A 93 -17.40 6.03 20.35
C LYS A 93 -16.90 5.53 21.71
N LEU A 94 -16.73 4.21 21.87
CA LEU A 94 -16.22 3.64 23.11
C LEU A 94 -14.75 4.01 23.33
N PHE A 95 -13.92 3.91 22.30
CA PHE A 95 -12.52 4.34 22.40
C PHE A 95 -12.39 5.84 22.66
N ASN A 96 -13.17 6.68 21.95
CA ASN A 96 -13.13 8.14 22.11
C ASN A 96 -13.45 8.57 23.57
N LYS A 97 -14.38 7.90 24.25
CA LYS A 97 -14.67 8.14 25.68
C LYS A 97 -13.45 7.94 26.59
N SER A 98 -12.54 7.06 26.18
CA SER A 98 -11.34 6.69 26.93
C SER A 98 -10.06 7.34 26.36
N GLY A 99 -10.19 8.42 25.58
CA GLY A 99 -9.07 9.18 25.03
C GLY A 99 -8.65 8.78 23.62
N GLY A 100 -9.42 7.94 22.93
CA GLY A 100 -9.15 7.53 21.55
C GLY A 100 -8.12 6.42 21.43
N LEU A 101 -7.55 6.31 20.23
CA LEU A 101 -6.53 5.34 19.86
C LEU A 101 -5.14 6.01 19.80
N LYS A 102 -4.11 5.23 20.15
CA LYS A 102 -2.72 5.65 20.11
C LYS A 102 -1.91 4.74 19.19
N VAL A 103 -1.01 5.34 18.42
CA VAL A 103 -0.04 4.62 17.60
C VAL A 103 1.21 4.39 18.44
N VAL A 104 1.47 3.13 18.78
CA VAL A 104 2.57 2.73 19.67
C VAL A 104 3.84 2.41 18.89
N GLN A 105 3.69 1.98 17.64
CA GLN A 105 4.79 1.73 16.72
C GLN A 105 4.31 2.04 15.30
N SER A 106 5.16 2.74 14.53
CA SER A 106 4.90 3.06 13.13
C SER A 106 6.23 3.09 12.38
N ASP A 107 6.80 1.91 12.17
CA ASP A 107 7.91 1.77 11.24
C ASP A 107 7.33 1.67 9.83
N ASN A 108 7.77 2.53 8.92
CA ASN A 108 7.41 2.43 7.50
C ASN A 108 8.64 2.01 6.69
N ILE A 109 9.24 0.90 7.10
CA ILE A 109 10.40 0.31 6.42
C ILE A 109 9.89 -0.79 5.51
N LYS A 110 10.12 -0.60 4.21
CA LYS A 110 9.85 -1.59 3.19
C LYS A 110 11.06 -2.48 2.99
N LEU A 111 10.78 -3.72 2.61
CA LEU A 111 11.80 -4.72 2.35
C LEU A 111 11.88 -4.96 0.84
N GLY A 112 13.09 -4.93 0.30
CA GLY A 112 13.43 -5.43 -1.02
C GLY A 112 14.37 -6.63 -0.93
N GLN A 113 14.38 -7.46 -1.97
CA GLN A 113 15.24 -8.64 -2.03
C GLN A 113 15.96 -8.72 -3.37
N ILE A 114 17.26 -9.00 -3.33
CA ILE A 114 18.08 -9.40 -4.47
C ILE A 114 18.48 -10.84 -4.22
N VAL A 115 18.05 -11.75 -5.09
CA VAL A 115 18.31 -13.19 -4.94
C VAL A 115 19.42 -13.61 -5.90
N PHE A 116 20.49 -14.14 -5.32
CA PHE A 116 21.59 -14.76 -6.02
C PHE A 116 21.32 -16.27 -6.12
N ASP A 117 21.60 -16.83 -7.28
CA ASP A 117 21.40 -18.23 -7.63
C ASP A 117 22.73 -18.87 -8.09
N ASN A 118 22.80 -20.20 -8.10
CA ASN A 118 24.01 -20.98 -8.37
C ASN A 118 25.22 -20.58 -7.50
N VAL A 119 24.97 -20.17 -6.25
CA VAL A 119 25.99 -19.76 -5.29
C VAL A 119 26.65 -21.00 -4.69
N THR A 120 27.96 -21.14 -4.91
CA THR A 120 28.73 -22.31 -4.40
C THR A 120 29.04 -22.20 -2.90
N ASP A 121 29.31 -20.98 -2.42
CA ASP A 121 29.59 -20.69 -1.01
C ASP A 121 28.77 -19.47 -0.56
N THR A 122 27.59 -19.73 -0.01
CA THR A 122 26.66 -18.69 0.46
C THR A 122 27.23 -17.88 1.61
N ALA A 123 28.03 -18.50 2.48
CA ALA A 123 28.58 -17.84 3.65
C ALA A 123 29.67 -16.83 3.26
N GLN A 124 30.52 -17.22 2.30
CA GLN A 124 31.53 -16.31 1.76
C GLN A 124 30.88 -15.16 0.99
N LEU A 125 29.88 -15.45 0.13
CA LEU A 125 29.14 -14.41 -0.60
C LEU A 125 28.41 -13.44 0.35
N SER A 126 27.76 -13.95 1.41
CA SER A 126 27.13 -13.12 2.44
C SER A 126 28.14 -12.13 3.04
N LYS A 127 29.30 -12.64 3.45
CA LYS A 127 30.36 -11.82 4.05
C LYS A 127 30.87 -10.76 3.08
N ASP A 128 31.07 -11.12 1.81
CA ASP A 128 31.55 -10.19 0.79
C ASP A 128 30.53 -9.08 0.51
N ILE A 129 29.25 -9.41 0.41
CA ILE A 129 28.17 -8.43 0.28
C ILE A 129 28.10 -7.49 1.49
N LEU A 130 28.17 -8.03 2.70
CA LEU A 130 28.12 -7.22 3.93
C LEU A 130 29.34 -6.29 4.07
N ASN A 131 30.52 -6.68 3.56
CA ASN A 131 31.68 -5.80 3.50
C ASN A 131 31.49 -4.61 2.55
N LEU A 132 30.60 -4.73 1.56
CA LEU A 132 30.26 -3.67 0.60
C LEU A 132 29.09 -2.78 1.06
N GLU A 133 28.59 -2.92 2.30
CA GLU A 133 27.40 -2.21 2.79
C GLU A 133 27.48 -0.68 2.59
N SER A 134 28.65 -0.08 2.85
CA SER A 134 28.87 1.36 2.69
C SER A 134 28.66 1.82 1.24
N ASP A 135 29.16 1.04 0.29
CA ASP A 135 29.07 1.37 -1.14
C ASP A 135 27.66 1.08 -1.67
N ILE A 136 27.04 -0.03 -1.24
CA ILE A 136 25.64 -0.36 -1.53
C ILE A 136 24.72 0.80 -1.09
N ARG A 137 24.95 1.34 0.12
CA ARG A 137 24.22 2.50 0.60
C ARG A 137 24.42 3.71 -0.32
N GLN A 138 25.65 3.99 -0.74
CA GLN A 138 25.94 5.11 -1.62
C GLN A 138 25.26 4.96 -2.99
N VAL A 139 25.22 3.75 -3.54
CA VAL A 139 24.50 3.44 -4.78
C VAL A 139 23.00 3.66 -4.61
N ALA A 140 22.39 3.12 -3.56
CA ALA A 140 20.98 3.32 -3.26
C ALA A 140 20.61 4.82 -3.17
N ASP A 141 21.49 5.60 -2.53
CA ASP A 141 21.36 7.03 -2.35
C ASP A 141 21.45 7.81 -3.69
N GLN A 142 22.33 7.38 -4.59
CA GLN A 142 22.53 7.99 -5.92
C GLN A 142 21.44 7.63 -6.93
N VAL A 143 20.92 6.40 -6.86
CA VAL A 143 19.90 5.89 -7.79
C VAL A 143 18.56 6.58 -7.56
N TYR A 144 18.24 6.94 -6.30
CA TYR A 144 16.98 7.60 -5.98
C TYR A 144 17.13 8.83 -5.08
N PRO A 145 17.83 9.90 -5.51
CA PRO A 145 18.22 11.02 -4.64
C PRO A 145 17.02 11.81 -4.10
N SER A 146 15.86 11.70 -4.74
CA SER A 146 14.64 12.38 -4.30
C SER A 146 14.09 11.84 -2.98
N ILE A 147 14.35 10.57 -2.62
CA ILE A 147 13.87 10.00 -1.36
C ILE A 147 14.68 10.51 -0.16
N LEU A 148 15.97 10.78 -0.36
CA LEU A 148 16.85 11.36 0.63
C LEU A 148 16.45 12.79 0.99
N LYS A 149 16.08 13.59 -0.01
CA LYS A 149 15.57 14.96 0.22
C LYS A 149 14.31 14.97 1.09
N ARG A 150 13.55 13.86 1.11
CA ARG A 150 12.36 13.65 1.94
C ARG A 150 12.69 12.94 3.26
N GLY A 151 13.96 12.74 3.58
CA GLY A 151 14.48 12.09 4.78
C GLY A 151 14.43 10.56 4.76
N GLY A 152 13.95 9.92 3.70
CA GLY A 152 13.82 8.47 3.59
C GLY A 152 15.13 7.78 3.19
N GLY A 153 15.01 6.74 2.37
CA GLY A 153 16.14 6.06 1.72
C GLY A 153 16.61 4.81 2.45
N TYR A 154 17.82 4.38 2.11
CA TYR A 154 18.45 3.19 2.66
C TYR A 154 18.47 3.20 4.20
N ARG A 155 18.29 2.03 4.81
CA ARG A 155 18.38 1.84 6.26
C ARG A 155 19.42 0.80 6.68
N LYS A 156 19.35 -0.40 6.11
CA LYS A 156 20.28 -1.51 6.38
C LYS A 156 20.16 -2.61 5.34
N ILE A 157 21.11 -3.54 5.34
CA ILE A 157 21.01 -4.82 4.65
C ILE A 157 21.13 -6.00 5.59
N GLU A 158 20.57 -7.13 5.18
CA GLU A 158 20.70 -8.43 5.81
C GLU A 158 20.81 -9.50 4.72
N THR A 159 21.32 -10.68 5.05
CA THR A 159 21.37 -11.81 4.10
C THR A 159 20.70 -13.04 4.70
N ASP A 160 19.86 -13.72 3.93
CA ASP A 160 19.42 -15.08 4.23
C ASP A 160 20.16 -16.06 3.31
N GLU A 161 20.77 -17.08 3.90
CA GLU A 161 21.52 -18.11 3.18
C GLU A 161 20.67 -19.36 2.99
N PHE A 162 20.73 -19.94 1.80
CA PHE A 162 20.07 -21.20 1.43
C PHE A 162 21.11 -22.14 0.79
N PRO A 163 22.01 -22.74 1.60
CA PRO A 163 23.15 -23.49 1.07
C PRO A 163 22.74 -24.76 0.32
N GLU A 164 21.65 -25.42 0.73
CA GLU A 164 21.16 -26.64 0.08
C GLU A 164 20.62 -26.37 -1.33
N GLU A 165 20.03 -25.20 -1.51
CA GLU A 165 19.49 -24.71 -2.78
C GLU A 165 20.52 -23.93 -3.62
N GLY A 166 21.70 -23.64 -3.07
CA GLY A 166 22.70 -22.81 -3.73
C GLY A 166 22.24 -21.37 -3.96
N MET A 167 21.45 -20.81 -3.03
CA MET A 167 20.90 -19.46 -3.15
C MET A 167 21.26 -18.56 -1.96
N LEU A 168 21.30 -17.26 -2.22
CA LEU A 168 21.42 -16.24 -1.18
C LEU A 168 20.45 -15.09 -1.46
N SER A 169 19.69 -14.66 -0.45
CA SER A 169 18.82 -13.49 -0.55
C SER A 169 19.42 -12.31 0.21
N LEU A 170 19.82 -11.27 -0.51
CA LEU A 170 20.17 -9.97 0.07
C LEU A 170 18.89 -9.18 0.31
N LYS A 171 18.57 -8.95 1.57
CA LYS A 171 17.47 -8.10 2.05
C LYS A 171 17.94 -6.65 2.16
N VAL A 172 17.23 -5.73 1.52
CA VAL A 172 17.49 -4.29 1.60
C VAL A 172 16.31 -3.59 2.26
N HIS A 173 16.57 -2.90 3.36
CA HIS A 173 15.57 -2.15 4.11
C HIS A 173 15.55 -0.68 3.67
N ILE A 174 14.40 -0.19 3.22
CA ILE A 174 14.25 1.14 2.61
C ILE A 174 13.08 1.86 3.26
N ASP A 175 13.31 3.10 3.72
CA ASP A 175 12.26 4.01 4.17
C ASP A 175 11.70 4.80 2.99
N THR A 176 10.48 4.46 2.59
CA THR A 176 9.81 5.05 1.42
C THR A 176 8.93 6.24 1.79
N ARG A 177 8.95 6.69 3.05
CA ARG A 177 8.10 7.78 3.57
C ARG A 177 6.64 7.55 3.20
N ASP A 178 5.96 8.50 2.60
CA ASP A 178 4.51 8.39 2.32
C ASP A 178 4.19 7.50 1.11
N ALA A 179 5.19 7.03 0.37
CA ALA A 179 4.97 6.17 -0.79
C ALA A 179 4.84 4.69 -0.38
N MET A 180 3.93 3.96 -1.04
CA MET A 180 3.90 2.48 -0.98
C MET A 180 5.27 1.91 -1.39
N GLY A 181 5.91 2.54 -2.38
CA GLY A 181 7.34 2.42 -2.62
C GLY A 181 7.77 1.31 -3.57
N ALA A 182 6.85 0.55 -4.17
CA ALA A 182 7.21 -0.56 -5.08
C ALA A 182 8.21 -0.15 -6.17
N ASN A 183 7.91 0.90 -6.94
CA ASN A 183 8.83 1.39 -7.98
C ASN A 183 10.14 1.94 -7.39
N ILE A 184 10.07 2.62 -6.24
CA ILE A 184 11.27 3.18 -5.57
C ILE A 184 12.21 2.05 -5.17
N ILE A 185 11.66 1.01 -4.54
CA ILE A 185 12.40 -0.16 -4.07
C ILE A 185 13.00 -0.88 -5.27
N ASN A 186 12.20 -1.21 -6.29
CA ASN A 186 12.67 -1.95 -7.45
C ASN A 186 13.82 -1.20 -8.15
N THR A 187 13.68 0.10 -8.40
CA THR A 187 14.76 0.90 -8.99
C THR A 187 16.03 0.92 -8.12
N ILE A 188 15.89 1.03 -6.79
CA ILE A 188 17.04 0.93 -5.88
C ILE A 188 17.68 -0.46 -5.95
N LEU A 189 16.88 -1.52 -5.94
CA LEU A 189 17.39 -2.89 -6.01
C LEU A 189 18.09 -3.17 -7.34
N GLU A 190 17.55 -2.70 -8.47
CA GLU A 190 18.19 -2.80 -9.79
C GLU A 190 19.55 -2.09 -9.80
N GLY A 191 19.64 -0.89 -9.22
CA GLY A 191 20.90 -0.16 -9.10
C GLY A 191 21.93 -0.88 -8.21
N ILE A 192 21.49 -1.44 -7.08
CA ILE A 192 22.35 -2.24 -6.20
C ILE A 192 22.79 -3.53 -6.90
N ALA A 193 21.88 -4.23 -7.58
CA ALA A 193 22.16 -5.45 -8.31
C ALA A 193 23.24 -5.23 -9.38
N HIS A 194 23.09 -4.18 -10.20
CA HIS A 194 24.08 -3.82 -11.20
C HIS A 194 25.45 -3.50 -10.58
N TYR A 195 25.48 -2.78 -9.46
CA TYR A 195 26.74 -2.53 -8.74
C TYR A 195 27.37 -3.84 -8.26
N LEU A 196 26.60 -4.75 -7.66
CA LEU A 196 27.11 -6.02 -7.15
C LEU A 196 27.66 -6.92 -8.25
N GLU A 197 27.02 -6.97 -9.43
CA GLU A 197 27.54 -7.68 -10.61
C GLU A 197 28.92 -7.17 -11.08
N THR A 198 29.23 -5.89 -10.83
CA THR A 198 30.54 -5.33 -11.19
C THR A 198 31.63 -5.60 -10.15
N GLN A 199 31.26 -5.78 -8.89
CA GLN A 199 32.21 -5.95 -7.78
C GLN A 199 32.47 -7.42 -7.46
N LEU A 200 31.47 -8.27 -7.65
CA LEU A 200 31.51 -9.68 -7.32
C LEU A 200 31.70 -10.49 -8.60
N SER A 201 32.68 -11.37 -8.60
CA SER A 201 32.91 -12.29 -9.71
C SER A 201 31.95 -13.48 -9.62
N ASP A 202 31.36 -13.87 -10.75
CA ASP A 202 30.57 -15.09 -10.92
C ASP A 202 29.24 -15.12 -10.14
N THR A 203 28.57 -13.96 -10.04
CA THR A 203 27.24 -13.86 -9.42
C THR A 203 26.13 -13.92 -10.46
N ASN A 204 25.19 -14.85 -10.29
CA ASN A 204 23.96 -14.92 -11.08
C ASN A 204 22.79 -14.35 -10.27
N ILE A 205 22.31 -13.16 -10.62
CA ILE A 205 21.16 -12.55 -9.94
C ILE A 205 19.87 -13.04 -10.61
N LEU A 206 19.08 -13.81 -9.87
CA LEU A 206 17.81 -14.38 -10.32
C LEU A 206 16.70 -13.33 -10.36
N MET A 207 16.60 -12.48 -9.33
CA MET A 207 15.57 -11.43 -9.26
C MET A 207 15.94 -10.32 -8.29
N SER A 208 15.40 -9.12 -8.56
CA SER A 208 15.50 -7.93 -7.72
C SER A 208 14.13 -7.29 -7.56
N ILE A 209 13.45 -7.53 -6.45
CA ILE A 209 12.04 -7.15 -6.27
C ILE A 209 11.69 -6.80 -4.83
N LEU A 210 10.71 -5.91 -4.64
CA LEU A 210 10.13 -5.71 -3.32
C LEU A 210 9.57 -7.01 -2.71
N SER A 211 9.61 -7.11 -1.39
CA SER A 211 8.93 -8.14 -0.63
C SER A 211 7.62 -7.59 -0.06
N ASN A 212 6.51 -8.24 -0.39
CA ASN A 212 5.21 -7.93 0.21
C ASN A 212 5.07 -8.47 1.65
N TYR A 213 6.01 -9.31 2.10
CA TYR A 213 6.06 -9.81 3.48
C TYR A 213 6.67 -8.74 4.40
N SER A 214 5.85 -7.73 4.73
CA SER A 214 6.29 -6.51 5.42
C SER A 214 6.24 -6.61 6.94
N THR A 215 6.97 -7.57 7.52
CA THR A 215 7.15 -7.68 8.99
C THR A 215 7.79 -6.43 9.61
N THR A 216 8.41 -5.58 8.79
CA THR A 216 9.03 -4.30 9.18
C THR A 216 8.16 -3.07 8.91
N SER A 217 6.94 -3.23 8.38
CA SER A 217 5.94 -2.16 8.22
C SER A 217 4.73 -2.38 9.12
N VAL A 218 4.97 -2.82 10.36
CA VAL A 218 3.89 -3.09 11.32
C VAL A 218 3.53 -1.80 12.04
N ILE A 219 2.28 -1.37 11.89
CA ILE A 219 1.69 -0.32 12.70
C ILE A 219 0.99 -0.98 13.89
N ARG A 220 1.41 -0.63 15.10
CA ARG A 220 0.74 -1.07 16.33
C ARG A 220 -0.14 0.06 16.84
N ILE A 221 -1.44 -0.22 16.98
CA ILE A 221 -2.42 0.70 17.55
C ILE A 221 -2.93 0.11 18.86
N GLU A 222 -3.04 0.95 19.89
CA GLU A 222 -3.61 0.60 21.18
C GLU A 222 -4.77 1.52 21.53
N GLY A 223 -5.79 0.95 22.18
CA GLY A 223 -6.93 1.67 22.70
C GLY A 223 -7.30 1.10 24.07
N LYS A 224 -7.91 1.94 24.90
CA LYS A 224 -8.45 1.53 26.19
C LYS A 224 -9.94 1.80 26.21
N ILE A 225 -10.69 0.98 26.93
CA ILE A 225 -12.11 1.21 27.20
C ILE A 225 -12.31 0.99 28.69
N ALA A 226 -12.92 1.95 29.37
CA ALA A 226 -13.32 1.76 30.77
C ALA A 226 -14.31 0.59 30.87
N VAL A 227 -14.10 -0.32 31.82
CA VAL A 227 -14.97 -1.50 31.99
C VAL A 227 -16.44 -1.10 32.17
N SER A 228 -16.71 0.02 32.85
CA SER A 228 -18.06 0.58 33.01
C SER A 228 -18.72 0.99 31.69
N ASP A 229 -17.95 1.35 30.66
CA ASP A 229 -18.49 1.69 29.33
C ASP A 229 -18.91 0.46 28.51
N LEU A 230 -18.58 -0.76 28.99
CA LEU A 230 -18.99 -2.03 28.39
C LEU A 230 -20.28 -2.60 28.99
N ASP A 231 -20.84 -1.98 30.03
CA ASP A 231 -22.10 -2.42 30.65
C ASP A 231 -23.22 -2.52 29.61
N LYS A 232 -23.82 -3.71 29.51
CA LYS A 232 -24.96 -3.98 28.64
C LYS A 232 -26.12 -4.51 29.47
N GLY A 233 -26.65 -3.69 30.38
CA GLY A 233 -27.89 -3.92 31.15
C GLY A 233 -27.93 -5.25 31.90
N ASP A 234 -28.20 -6.33 31.17
CA ASP A 234 -28.28 -7.71 31.61
C ASP A 234 -26.89 -8.37 31.85
N VAL A 235 -25.80 -7.78 31.32
CA VAL A 235 -24.43 -8.27 31.51
C VAL A 235 -23.53 -7.13 31.99
N SER A 236 -22.80 -7.35 33.09
CA SER A 236 -21.84 -6.38 33.61
C SER A 236 -20.66 -6.21 32.65
N GLY A 237 -20.06 -5.03 32.63
CA GLY A 237 -18.94 -4.69 31.77
C GLY A 237 -17.72 -5.55 32.05
N ALA A 238 -17.54 -6.02 33.30
CA ALA A 238 -16.48 -6.96 33.67
C ALA A 238 -16.69 -8.33 33.00
N GLU A 239 -17.92 -8.84 33.01
CA GLU A 239 -18.26 -10.10 32.34
C GLU A 239 -18.16 -9.94 30.81
N VAL A 240 -18.57 -8.79 30.25
CA VAL A 240 -18.38 -8.48 28.83
C VAL A 240 -16.89 -8.47 28.46
N ALA A 241 -16.05 -7.77 29.23
CA ALA A 241 -14.61 -7.72 29.00
C ALA A 241 -13.95 -9.10 29.06
N HIS A 242 -14.29 -9.91 30.07
CA HIS A 242 -13.76 -11.26 30.21
C HIS A 242 -14.17 -12.17 29.04
N ARG A 243 -15.43 -12.06 28.57
CA ARG A 243 -15.88 -12.80 27.39
C ARG A 243 -15.17 -12.34 26.11
N MET A 244 -14.93 -11.05 25.94
CA MET A 244 -14.19 -10.51 24.79
C MET A 244 -12.74 -11.00 24.78
N GLU A 245 -12.06 -11.00 25.93
CA GLU A 245 -10.73 -11.57 26.10
C GLU A 245 -10.72 -13.04 25.67
N ARG A 246 -11.62 -13.86 26.21
CA ARG A 246 -11.71 -15.28 25.86
C ARG A 246 -12.03 -15.52 24.38
N ALA A 247 -12.90 -14.69 23.79
CA ALA A 247 -13.25 -14.79 22.38
C ALA A 247 -12.06 -14.43 21.48
N SER A 248 -11.24 -13.45 21.86
CA SER A 248 -10.04 -13.04 21.11
C SER A 248 -8.98 -14.15 20.99
N ALA A 249 -8.99 -15.12 21.91
CA ALA A 249 -8.09 -16.27 21.86
C ALA A 249 -8.50 -17.33 20.83
N LEU A 250 -9.73 -17.27 20.31
CA LEU A 250 -10.22 -18.19 19.28
C LEU A 250 -9.68 -17.78 17.91
N LYS A 251 -8.54 -18.35 17.51
CA LYS A 251 -7.97 -18.17 16.16
C LYS A 251 -8.88 -18.84 15.11
N GLN A 252 -9.80 -18.08 14.53
CA GLN A 252 -10.57 -18.50 13.36
C GLN A 252 -10.51 -17.45 12.28
N THR A 253 -9.57 -17.61 11.34
CA THR A 253 -9.65 -17.04 9.99
C THR A 253 -8.58 -17.71 9.13
N GLN A 254 -8.82 -18.95 8.70
CA GLN A 254 -7.95 -19.65 7.75
C GLN A 254 -8.45 -19.48 6.32
N GLU A 255 -9.76 -19.48 6.09
CA GLU A 255 -10.31 -19.62 4.72
C GLU A 255 -10.14 -18.37 3.83
N LEU A 256 -10.49 -17.17 4.33
CA LEU A 256 -10.20 -15.93 3.59
C LEU A 256 -8.69 -15.68 3.47
N ALA A 257 -7.92 -16.02 4.52
CA ALA A 257 -6.47 -15.95 4.47
C ALA A 257 -5.88 -16.91 3.41
N HIS A 258 -6.47 -18.08 3.19
CA HIS A 258 -6.08 -19.02 2.13
C HIS A 258 -6.39 -18.45 0.74
N ILE A 259 -7.56 -17.84 0.55
CA ILE A 259 -7.92 -17.22 -0.74
C ILE A 259 -7.03 -16.02 -1.03
N VAL A 260 -6.82 -15.14 -0.05
CA VAL A 260 -5.91 -13.98 -0.17
C VAL A 260 -4.47 -14.46 -0.38
N ALA A 261 -4.03 -15.51 0.31
CA ALA A 261 -2.71 -16.11 0.07
C ALA A 261 -2.60 -16.77 -1.30
N ALA A 262 -3.66 -17.41 -1.82
CA ALA A 262 -3.68 -18.01 -3.15
C ALA A 262 -3.66 -16.93 -4.25
N VAL A 263 -4.41 -15.84 -4.09
CA VAL A 263 -4.35 -14.67 -4.98
C VAL A 263 -2.98 -14.00 -4.89
N GLY A 264 -2.44 -13.81 -3.69
CA GLY A 264 -1.09 -13.31 -3.47
C GLY A 264 -0.01 -14.19 -4.11
N LEU A 265 -0.18 -15.51 -4.05
CA LEU A 265 0.71 -16.48 -4.69
C LEU A 265 0.61 -16.42 -6.23
N ALA A 266 -0.60 -16.29 -6.78
CA ALA A 266 -0.79 -16.12 -8.22
C ALA A 266 -0.18 -14.81 -8.73
N GLN A 267 -0.29 -13.74 -7.94
CA GLN A 267 0.34 -12.45 -8.24
C GLN A 267 1.86 -12.54 -8.11
N ASN A 268 2.38 -13.21 -7.08
CA ASN A 268 3.81 -13.47 -6.91
C ASN A 268 4.37 -14.34 -8.04
N PHE A 269 3.68 -15.39 -8.46
CA PHE A 269 4.06 -16.23 -9.60
C PHE A 269 4.14 -15.41 -10.89
N SER A 270 3.15 -14.56 -11.13
CA SER A 270 3.13 -13.68 -12.30
C SER A 270 4.28 -12.66 -12.25
N ALA A 271 4.56 -12.10 -11.08
CA ALA A 271 5.68 -11.19 -10.86
C ALA A 271 7.05 -11.90 -11.04
N CYS A 272 7.26 -13.06 -10.42
CA CYS A 272 8.49 -13.85 -10.58
C CYS A 272 8.71 -14.23 -12.05
N ARG A 273 7.66 -14.70 -12.74
CA ARG A 273 7.73 -14.99 -14.18
C ARG A 273 8.11 -13.75 -14.99
N ALA A 274 7.54 -12.59 -14.66
CA ALA A 274 7.85 -11.33 -15.32
C ALA A 274 9.28 -10.84 -15.04
N LEU A 275 9.83 -11.11 -13.86
CA LEU A 275 11.19 -10.71 -13.47
C LEU A 275 12.26 -11.55 -14.16
N VAL A 276 11.97 -12.82 -14.43
CA VAL A 276 12.90 -13.74 -15.11
C VAL A 276 12.65 -13.83 -16.62
N SER A 277 11.79 -12.97 -17.20
CA SER A 277 11.51 -12.95 -18.64
C SER A 277 11.41 -11.53 -19.21
N GLU A 278 12.13 -11.25 -20.30
CA GLU A 278 12.28 -9.90 -20.88
C GLU A 278 10.97 -9.28 -21.43
N GLY A 279 9.95 -10.10 -21.72
CA GLY A 279 8.77 -9.66 -22.49
C GLY A 279 7.67 -8.92 -21.70
N ILE A 280 7.58 -9.10 -20.38
CA ILE A 280 6.43 -8.58 -19.59
C ILE A 280 6.68 -7.15 -19.06
N GLN A 281 7.94 -6.77 -18.80
CA GLN A 281 8.29 -5.40 -18.38
C GLN A 281 7.83 -4.35 -19.41
N GLN A 282 7.95 -4.65 -20.71
CA GLN A 282 7.46 -3.75 -21.76
C GLN A 282 5.94 -3.54 -21.72
N GLY A 283 5.16 -4.58 -21.41
CA GLY A 283 3.70 -4.50 -21.28
C GLY A 283 3.27 -3.63 -20.10
N HIS A 284 3.89 -3.84 -18.93
CA HIS A 284 3.58 -3.09 -17.72
C HIS A 284 3.99 -1.61 -17.81
N MET A 285 5.17 -1.33 -18.40
CA MET A 285 5.61 0.05 -18.63
C MET A 285 4.72 0.78 -19.66
N ASN A 286 4.23 0.09 -20.68
CA ASN A 286 3.28 0.64 -21.64
C ASN A 286 1.96 1.07 -20.97
N LEU A 287 1.42 0.25 -20.06
CA LEU A 287 0.24 0.62 -19.25
C LEU A 287 0.52 1.82 -18.34
N HIS A 288 1.71 1.86 -17.71
CA HIS A 288 2.12 2.97 -16.86
C HIS A 288 2.18 4.30 -17.63
N TYR A 289 2.78 4.31 -18.82
CA TYR A 289 2.88 5.51 -19.66
C TYR A 289 1.52 5.98 -20.17
N LYS A 290 0.62 5.06 -20.53
CA LYS A 290 -0.76 5.42 -20.86
C LYS A 290 -1.47 6.08 -19.67
N SER A 291 -1.28 5.54 -18.46
CA SER A 291 -1.85 6.13 -17.25
C SER A 291 -1.32 7.54 -16.98
N LEU A 292 -0.03 7.81 -17.23
CA LEU A 292 0.54 9.16 -17.15
C LEU A 292 -0.07 10.12 -18.17
N ALA A 293 -0.25 9.68 -19.42
CA ALA A 293 -0.87 10.48 -20.49
C ALA A 293 -2.33 10.84 -20.16
N ILE A 294 -3.11 9.91 -19.61
CA ILE A 294 -4.49 10.17 -19.18
C ILE A 294 -4.52 11.17 -18.02
N LYS A 295 -3.60 11.02 -17.06
CA LYS A 295 -3.54 11.85 -15.86
C LYS A 295 -3.29 13.33 -16.15
N ILE A 296 -2.62 13.64 -17.25
CA ILE A 296 -2.40 15.02 -17.72
C ILE A 296 -3.55 15.54 -18.60
N GLY A 297 -4.53 14.69 -18.93
CA GLY A 297 -5.73 15.07 -19.67
C GLY A 297 -5.73 14.72 -21.16
N ALA A 298 -4.78 13.89 -21.62
CA ALA A 298 -4.77 13.39 -23.00
C ALA A 298 -6.01 12.56 -23.30
N LYS A 299 -6.60 12.74 -24.48
CA LYS A 299 -7.80 12.03 -24.92
C LYS A 299 -7.64 11.39 -26.30
N GLY A 300 -8.24 10.22 -26.47
CA GLY A 300 -8.27 9.47 -27.72
C GLY A 300 -6.87 9.21 -28.27
N ASN A 301 -6.58 9.73 -29.46
CA ASN A 301 -5.30 9.50 -30.15
C ASN A 301 -4.11 10.15 -29.42
N GLU A 302 -4.34 11.17 -28.58
CA GLU A 302 -3.28 11.85 -27.83
C GLU A 302 -2.60 10.91 -26.84
N ILE A 303 -3.35 9.98 -26.23
CA ILE A 303 -2.78 9.00 -25.30
C ILE A 303 -1.72 8.16 -25.99
N GLN A 304 -2.02 7.69 -27.19
CA GLN A 304 -1.13 6.81 -27.93
C GLN A 304 0.14 7.56 -28.36
N LEU A 305 0.00 8.80 -28.83
CA LEU A 305 1.13 9.66 -29.20
C LEU A 305 2.04 9.97 -28.00
N ILE A 306 1.46 10.34 -26.86
CA ILE A 306 2.22 10.67 -25.65
C ILE A 306 2.86 9.43 -25.05
N THR A 307 2.18 8.28 -25.08
CA THR A 307 2.73 7.00 -24.63
C THR A 307 3.96 6.62 -25.45
N GLU A 308 3.90 6.73 -26.79
CA GLU A 308 5.04 6.45 -27.67
C GLU A 308 6.18 7.46 -27.48
N ALA A 309 5.86 8.74 -27.24
CA ALA A 309 6.87 9.75 -26.92
C ALA A 309 7.57 9.46 -25.58
N LEU A 310 6.82 9.08 -24.54
CA LEU A 310 7.35 8.72 -23.22
C LEU A 310 8.26 7.48 -23.28
N LYS A 311 7.92 6.46 -24.09
CA LYS A 311 8.77 5.27 -24.26
C LYS A 311 10.18 5.59 -24.76
N ASN A 312 10.33 6.67 -25.51
CA ASN A 312 11.58 7.07 -26.15
C ASN A 312 12.36 8.13 -25.34
N MET A 313 11.89 8.49 -24.14
CA MET A 313 12.54 9.46 -23.27
C MET A 313 13.40 8.76 -22.22
N ASP A 314 14.54 9.37 -21.88
CA ASP A 314 15.41 8.91 -20.78
C ASP A 314 14.74 8.99 -19.40
N LYS A 315 13.79 9.91 -19.21
CA LYS A 315 13.08 10.13 -17.94
C LYS A 315 11.57 10.32 -18.14
N PRO A 316 10.83 9.25 -18.40
CA PRO A 316 9.39 9.31 -18.56
C PRO A 316 8.70 9.47 -17.20
N ASN A 317 8.39 10.71 -16.84
CA ASN A 317 7.72 11.09 -15.60
C ASN A 317 6.51 12.00 -15.90
N LEU A 318 5.81 12.43 -14.85
CA LEU A 318 4.62 13.27 -15.00
C LEU A 318 4.94 14.65 -15.62
N GLU A 319 6.10 15.26 -15.30
CA GLU A 319 6.52 16.54 -15.87
C GLU A 319 6.84 16.40 -17.37
N ALA A 320 7.52 15.32 -17.75
CA ALA A 320 7.80 14.99 -19.15
C ALA A 320 6.50 14.76 -19.92
N ALA A 321 5.53 14.05 -19.33
CA ALA A 321 4.22 13.85 -19.91
C ALA A 321 3.48 15.19 -20.09
N GLN A 322 3.49 16.08 -19.09
CA GLN A 322 2.88 17.42 -19.18
C GLN A 322 3.48 18.28 -20.29
N GLY A 323 4.76 18.10 -20.62
CA GLY A 323 5.41 18.79 -21.74
C GLY A 323 5.10 18.23 -23.13
N LEU A 324 4.40 17.08 -23.20
CA LEU A 324 4.04 16.39 -24.45
C LEU A 324 2.56 16.55 -24.84
N LEU A 325 1.75 17.15 -23.96
CA LEU A 325 0.35 17.51 -24.20
C LEU A 325 0.27 18.93 -24.78
#